data_AF-A0A0D8DKY5-F1
#
_entry.id   AF-A0A0D8DKY5-F1
#
_cell.length_a   1.000
_cell.length_b   1.000
_cell.length_c   1.000
_cell.angle_alpha   90.00
_cell.angle_beta   90.00
_cell.angle_gamma   90.00
#
_symmetry.space_group_name_H-M   'P 1'
#
loop_
_entity.id
_entity.type
_entity.pdbx_description
1 polymer ?
#
loop_
_entity_poly.entity_id
_entity_poly.type
_entity_poly.pdbx_seq_one_letter_code
_entity_poly.pdbx_strand_id
1 'polypeptide(L)'
;MADVYIVIGVALLIVGIFSIFSNVLVIGIPLIIVAAFFLFQYYYSSGKHVNKKVSKITYDGIIETGLSKIERGTFYVDKDKFISEMSKIKDIVSLQGKMPEFGLDAIYFDFNTQASAEKFSMAINSTGVKASVLQERTQWKVKIDF
;
A
#
# COMPACT_ATOMS: atom_id res chain seq x y z
N MET A 1 11.34 9.36 -9.48
CA MET A 1 12.66 8.70 -9.58
C MET A 1 12.61 7.42 -10.41
N ALA A 2 11.59 6.57 -10.30
CA ALA A 2 11.46 5.34 -11.11
C ALA A 2 11.51 5.62 -12.63
N ASP A 3 10.83 6.66 -13.12
CA ASP A 3 10.77 6.97 -14.56
C ASP A 3 12.14 7.30 -15.18
N VAL A 4 13.07 7.85 -14.38
CA VAL A 4 14.43 8.18 -14.83
C VAL A 4 15.22 6.91 -15.15
N TYR A 5 15.02 5.82 -14.39
CA TYR A 5 15.71 4.54 -14.63
C TYR A 5 15.21 3.83 -15.90
N ILE A 6 13.94 3.98 -16.26
CA ILE A 6 13.44 3.52 -17.59
C ILE A 6 14.12 4.31 -18.70
N VAL A 7 14.09 5.64 -18.62
CA VAL A 7 14.56 6.49 -19.73
C VAL A 7 16.04 6.24 -19.99
N ILE A 8 16.84 6.15 -18.93
CA ILE A 8 18.27 5.82 -19.03
C ILE A 8 18.47 4.38 -19.50
N GLY A 9 17.74 3.41 -18.94
CA GLY A 9 17.84 2.00 -19.32
C GLY A 9 17.52 1.76 -20.79
N VAL A 10 16.45 2.37 -21.32
CA VAL A 10 16.05 2.28 -22.73
C VAL A 10 17.06 2.97 -23.64
N ALA A 11 17.56 4.16 -23.27
CA ALA A 11 18.57 4.86 -24.05
C ALA A 11 19.87 4.06 -24.17
N LEU A 12 20.35 3.48 -23.07
CA LEU A 12 21.55 2.63 -23.06
C LEU A 12 21.34 1.33 -23.86
N LEU A 13 20.13 0.76 -23.83
CA LEU A 13 19.79 -0.43 -24.60
C LEU A 13 19.83 -0.15 -26.10
N ILE A 14 19.26 0.98 -26.55
CA ILE A 14 19.29 1.40 -27.96
C ILE A 14 20.73 1.62 -28.43
N VAL A 15 21.53 2.36 -27.65
CA VAL A 15 22.95 2.64 -27.98
C VAL A 15 23.78 1.34 -27.97
N GLY A 16 23.54 0.45 -27.00
CA GLY A 16 24.20 -0.85 -26.92
C GLY A 16 23.89 -1.74 -28.12
N ILE A 17 22.62 -1.86 -28.52
CA ILE A 17 22.21 -2.61 -29.71
C ILE A 17 22.84 -2.01 -30.97
N PHE A 18 22.78 -0.68 -31.14
CA PHE A 18 23.36 0.00 -32.29
C PHE A 18 24.89 -0.21 -32.39
N SER A 19 25.58 -0.24 -31.25
CA SER A 19 27.03 -0.49 -31.17
C SER A 19 27.40 -1.92 -31.58
N ILE A 20 26.55 -2.91 -31.25
CA ILE A 20 26.70 -4.30 -31.72
C ILE A 20 26.50 -4.39 -33.24
N PHE A 21 25.49 -3.72 -33.79
CA PHE A 21 25.30 -3.65 -35.25
C PHE A 21 26.47 -2.98 -35.98
N SER A 22 27.14 -2.02 -35.34
CA SER A 22 28.34 -1.36 -35.86
C SER A 22 29.64 -2.17 -35.62
N ASN A 23 29.53 -3.41 -35.14
CA ASN A 23 30.63 -4.34 -34.86
C ASN A 23 31.61 -3.88 -33.74
N VAL A 24 31.20 -2.94 -32.89
CA VAL A 24 31.98 -2.45 -31.74
C VAL A 24 31.56 -3.19 -30.47
N LEU A 25 31.86 -4.49 -30.44
CA LEU A 25 31.39 -5.40 -29.39
C LEU A 25 31.92 -5.05 -27.99
N VAL A 26 33.12 -4.47 -27.91
CA VAL A 26 33.78 -4.08 -26.64
C VAL A 26 32.94 -3.06 -25.86
N ILE A 27 32.19 -2.20 -26.55
CA ILE A 27 31.36 -1.15 -25.94
C ILE A 27 29.90 -1.60 -25.86
N GLY A 28 29.41 -2.33 -26.87
CA GLY A 28 28.02 -2.79 -26.94
C GLY A 28 27.64 -3.76 -25.82
N ILE A 29 28.50 -4.75 -25.50
CA ILE A 29 28.18 -5.77 -24.49
C ILE A 29 28.04 -5.16 -23.08
N PRO A 30 28.99 -4.34 -22.58
CA PRO A 30 28.85 -3.68 -21.28
C PRO A 30 27.59 -2.79 -21.20
N LEU A 31 27.28 -2.05 -22.27
CA LEU A 31 26.11 -1.18 -22.29
C LEU A 31 24.80 -1.94 -22.13
N ILE A 32 24.66 -3.10 -22.77
CA ILE A 32 23.47 -3.95 -22.63
C ILE A 32 23.36 -4.51 -21.21
N ILE A 33 24.47 -4.91 -20.59
CA ILE A 33 24.48 -5.40 -19.20
C ILE A 33 24.02 -4.29 -18.24
N VAL A 34 24.55 -3.07 -18.42
CA VAL A 34 24.16 -1.92 -17.60
C VAL A 34 22.70 -1.53 -17.83
N ALA A 35 22.22 -1.57 -19.09
CA ALA A 35 20.82 -1.32 -19.41
C ALA A 35 19.88 -2.35 -18.75
N ALA A 36 20.25 -3.63 -18.78
CA ALA A 36 19.50 -4.70 -18.13
C ALA A 36 19.42 -4.48 -16.60
N PHE A 37 20.51 -4.03 -15.97
CA PHE A 37 20.53 -3.69 -14.55
C PHE A 37 19.55 -2.54 -14.22
N PHE A 38 19.55 -1.46 -15.00
CA PHE A 38 18.63 -0.34 -14.78
C PHE A 38 17.16 -0.70 -14.99
N LEU A 39 16.86 -1.52 -16.01
CA LEU A 39 15.50 -2.02 -16.24
C LEU A 39 15.04 -2.97 -15.13
N PHE A 40 15.94 -3.80 -14.59
CA PHE A 40 15.65 -4.66 -13.44
C PHE A 40 15.39 -3.85 -12.16
N GLN A 41 16.21 -2.83 -11.88
CA GLN A 41 16.00 -1.87 -10.79
C GLN A 41 14.64 -1.17 -10.91
N TYR A 42 14.26 -0.74 -12.11
CA TYR A 42 12.94 -0.17 -12.34
C TYR A 42 11.82 -1.17 -12.02
N TYR A 43 11.94 -2.42 -12.50
CA TYR A 43 10.92 -3.43 -12.25
C TYR A 43 10.74 -3.70 -10.75
N TYR A 44 11.84 -3.77 -10.00
CA TYR A 44 11.82 -4.00 -8.56
C TYR A 44 11.33 -2.77 -7.76
N SER A 45 11.62 -1.57 -8.26
CA SER A 45 11.20 -0.28 -7.68
C SER A 45 9.81 0.16 -8.15
N SER A 46 9.20 -0.56 -9.09
CA SER A 46 7.87 -0.23 -9.61
C SER A 46 6.86 -0.22 -8.47
N GLY A 47 6.24 0.94 -8.23
CA GLY A 47 5.37 1.21 -7.09
C GLY A 47 4.21 0.22 -6.93
N LYS A 48 3.86 -0.56 -7.96
CA LYS A 48 2.85 -1.63 -7.87
C LYS A 48 3.29 -2.81 -6.99
N HIS A 49 4.56 -3.22 -7.01
CA HIS A 49 5.07 -4.30 -6.16
C HIS A 49 5.29 -3.83 -4.72
N VAL A 50 5.82 -2.61 -4.56
CA VAL A 50 6.03 -1.99 -3.25
C VAL A 50 4.68 -1.76 -2.55
N ASN A 51 3.68 -1.21 -3.25
CA ASN A 51 2.35 -1.00 -2.67
C ASN A 51 1.70 -2.30 -2.23
N LYS A 52 1.73 -3.39 -3.03
CA LYS A 52 1.15 -4.68 -2.62
C LYS A 52 1.80 -5.27 -1.36
N LYS A 53 3.13 -5.14 -1.23
CA LYS A 53 3.86 -5.66 -0.06
C LYS A 53 3.57 -4.83 1.19
N VAL A 54 3.60 -3.51 1.10
CA VAL A 54 3.26 -2.59 2.20
C VAL A 54 1.81 -2.81 2.63
N SER A 55 0.90 -2.91 1.66
CA SER A 55 -0.53 -3.15 1.86
C SER A 55 -0.82 -4.42 2.66
N LYS A 56 -0.17 -5.55 2.32
CA LYS A 56 -0.30 -6.80 3.06
C LYS A 56 0.26 -6.69 4.49
N ILE A 57 1.44 -6.08 4.65
CA ILE A 57 2.07 -5.90 5.97
C ILE A 57 1.20 -5.02 6.87
N THR A 58 0.59 -3.96 6.33
CA THR A 58 -0.31 -3.09 7.08
C THR A 58 -1.54 -3.86 7.57
N TYR A 59 -2.20 -4.64 6.71
CA TYR A 59 -3.36 -5.44 7.12
C TYR A 59 -3.00 -6.48 8.19
N ASP A 60 -1.94 -7.26 7.96
CA ASP A 60 -1.50 -8.29 8.89
C ASP A 60 -1.13 -7.66 10.25
N GLY A 61 -0.46 -6.50 10.24
CA GLY A 61 -0.14 -5.75 11.45
C GLY A 61 -1.37 -5.21 12.20
N ILE A 62 -2.40 -4.75 11.48
CA ILE A 62 -3.68 -4.31 12.07
C ILE A 62 -4.36 -5.48 12.78
N ILE A 63 -4.43 -6.64 12.14
CA ILE A 63 -5.03 -7.85 12.74
C ILE A 63 -4.25 -8.24 13.98
N GLU A 64 -2.93 -8.36 13.91
CA GLU A 64 -2.09 -8.76 15.05
C GLU A 64 -2.23 -7.80 16.23
N THR A 65 -2.22 -6.49 15.97
CA THR A 65 -2.37 -5.47 17.01
C THR A 65 -3.76 -5.49 17.62
N GLY A 66 -4.81 -5.67 16.79
CA GLY A 66 -6.18 -5.82 17.26
C GLY A 66 -6.35 -7.03 18.17
N LEU A 67 -5.88 -8.19 17.74
CA LEU A 67 -5.92 -9.43 18.53
C LEU A 67 -5.15 -9.29 19.84
N SER A 68 -3.94 -8.70 19.81
CA SER A 68 -3.15 -8.45 21.01
C SER A 68 -3.88 -7.53 22.00
N LYS A 69 -4.59 -6.51 21.50
CA LYS A 69 -5.38 -5.59 22.33
C LYS A 69 -6.64 -6.23 22.90
N ILE A 70 -7.29 -7.14 22.18
CA ILE A 70 -8.43 -7.94 22.66
C ILE A 70 -7.97 -8.85 23.79
N GLU A 71 -6.87 -9.58 23.59
CA GLU A 71 -6.30 -10.48 24.59
C GLU A 71 -5.87 -9.75 25.87
N ARG A 72 -5.42 -8.50 25.73
CA ARG A 72 -5.07 -7.62 26.86
C ARG A 72 -6.27 -6.93 27.52
N GLY A 73 -7.48 -7.08 26.99
CA GLY A 73 -8.69 -6.43 27.50
C GLY A 73 -8.74 -4.91 27.27
N THR A 74 -7.93 -4.39 26.34
CA THR A 74 -7.90 -2.96 25.99
C THR A 74 -8.75 -2.63 24.76
N PHE A 75 -9.24 -3.65 24.06
CA PHE A 75 -10.17 -3.57 22.94
C PHE A 75 -11.30 -4.58 23.20
N TYR A 76 -12.48 -4.05 23.55
CA TYR A 76 -13.66 -4.78 24.01
C TYR A 76 -14.54 -5.22 22.84
N VAL A 77 -13.94 -5.97 21.91
CA VAL A 77 -14.61 -6.49 20.73
C VAL A 77 -14.47 -8.01 20.72
N ASP A 78 -15.52 -8.69 20.27
CA ASP A 78 -15.47 -10.14 20.06
C ASP A 78 -14.43 -10.48 18.97
N LYS A 79 -13.53 -11.41 19.29
CA LYS A 79 -12.42 -11.80 18.42
C LYS A 79 -12.90 -12.30 17.06
N ASP A 80 -13.94 -13.12 17.03
CA ASP A 80 -14.45 -13.72 15.80
C ASP A 80 -15.17 -12.68 14.96
N LYS A 81 -15.92 -11.77 15.60
CA LYS A 81 -16.54 -10.63 14.92
C LYS A 81 -15.51 -9.67 14.33
N PHE A 82 -14.48 -9.33 15.09
CA PHE A 82 -13.38 -8.48 14.62
C PHE A 82 -12.69 -9.06 13.38
N ILE A 83 -12.30 -10.34 13.41
CA ILE A 83 -11.65 -11.00 12.27
C ILE A 83 -12.61 -11.04 11.07
N SER A 84 -13.87 -11.40 11.29
CA SER A 84 -14.89 -11.50 10.25
C SER A 84 -15.10 -10.16 9.55
N GLU A 85 -15.30 -9.08 10.30
CA GLU A 85 -15.53 -7.75 9.73
C GLU A 85 -14.28 -7.17 9.07
N MET A 86 -13.11 -7.31 9.69
CA MET A 86 -11.84 -6.90 9.09
C MET A 86 -11.54 -7.65 7.78
N SER A 87 -11.93 -8.92 7.66
CA SER A 87 -11.73 -9.70 6.44
C SER A 87 -12.52 -9.14 5.26
N LYS A 88 -13.73 -8.61 5.50
CA LYS A 88 -14.59 -8.00 4.47
C LYS A 88 -14.00 -6.71 3.91
N ILE A 89 -13.32 -5.94 4.76
CA ILE A 89 -12.73 -4.64 4.39
C ILE A 89 -11.23 -4.74 4.08
N LYS A 90 -10.67 -5.95 3.98
CA LYS A 90 -9.24 -6.19 3.76
C LYS A 90 -8.70 -5.35 2.61
N ASP A 91 -9.31 -5.45 1.43
CA ASP A 91 -8.80 -4.76 0.24
C ASP A 91 -8.84 -3.24 0.38
N ILE A 92 -9.82 -2.71 1.12
CA ILE A 92 -10.00 -1.27 1.35
C ILE A 92 -8.95 -0.75 2.35
N VAL A 93 -8.80 -1.43 3.49
CA VAL A 93 -7.88 -1.05 4.56
C VAL A 93 -6.42 -1.19 4.12
N SER A 94 -6.12 -2.23 3.35
CA SER A 94 -4.76 -2.48 2.89
C SER A 94 -4.24 -1.36 1.97
N LEU A 95 -5.11 -0.55 1.36
CA LEU A 95 -4.71 0.57 0.50
C LEU A 95 -4.27 1.82 1.28
N GLN A 96 -4.58 1.94 2.56
CA GLN A 96 -4.23 3.11 3.38
C GLN A 96 -2.73 3.19 3.70
N GLY A 97 -2.07 2.04 3.84
CA GLY A 97 -0.64 1.97 4.17
C GLY A 97 -0.26 2.60 5.53
N LYS A 98 -1.26 2.95 6.36
CA LYS A 98 -1.09 3.53 7.70
C LYS A 98 -1.81 2.68 8.74
N MET A 99 -1.22 2.63 9.93
CA MET A 99 -1.80 1.97 11.09
C MET A 99 -2.94 2.85 11.64
N PRO A 100 -4.14 2.29 11.85
CA PRO A 100 -5.24 3.00 12.47
C PRO A 100 -5.08 3.07 14.00
N GLU A 101 -5.84 3.98 14.61
CA GLU A 101 -5.95 4.07 16.05
C GLU A 101 -6.99 3.08 16.57
N PHE A 102 -6.68 2.37 17.65
CA PHE A 102 -7.60 1.43 18.30
C PHE A 102 -8.23 2.11 19.52
N GLY A 103 -9.53 2.33 19.47
CA GLY A 103 -10.33 2.73 20.61
C GLY A 103 -10.71 1.53 21.49
N LEU A 104 -11.74 1.73 22.30
CA LEU A 104 -12.27 0.68 23.19
C LEU A 104 -13.11 -0.34 22.44
N ASP A 105 -13.93 0.09 21.48
CA ASP A 105 -14.91 -0.73 20.74
C ASP A 105 -14.85 -0.50 19.22
N ALA A 106 -13.96 0.37 18.76
CA ALA A 106 -13.86 0.78 17.37
C ALA A 106 -12.43 1.07 16.92
N ILE A 107 -12.26 1.15 15.60
CA ILE A 107 -11.00 1.50 14.95
C ILE A 107 -11.16 2.80 14.17
N TYR A 108 -10.16 3.67 14.22
CA TYR A 108 -10.19 4.99 13.61
C TYR A 108 -9.09 5.14 12.56
N PHE A 109 -9.47 5.55 11.36
CA PHE A 109 -8.56 5.88 10.27
C PHE A 109 -8.52 7.39 10.05
N ASP A 110 -7.32 7.97 10.03
CA ASP A 110 -7.12 9.40 9.86
C ASP A 110 -7.05 9.84 8.40
N PHE A 111 -7.73 10.94 8.10
CA PHE A 111 -7.81 11.57 6.81
C PHE A 111 -7.62 13.09 6.91
N ASN A 112 -6.93 13.63 5.91
CA ASN A 112 -6.71 15.08 5.82
C ASN A 112 -7.91 15.83 5.24
N THR A 113 -8.81 15.14 4.53
CA THR A 113 -9.94 15.78 3.81
C THR A 113 -11.24 15.02 4.04
N GLN A 114 -12.33 15.77 4.17
CA GLN A 114 -13.69 15.24 4.32
C GLN A 114 -14.05 14.29 3.17
N ALA A 115 -13.82 14.72 1.93
CA ALA A 115 -14.17 13.95 0.75
C ALA A 115 -13.46 12.58 0.70
N SER A 116 -12.24 12.47 1.24
CA SER A 116 -11.53 11.19 1.31
C SER A 116 -12.11 10.28 2.40
N ALA A 117 -12.44 10.85 3.57
CA ALA A 117 -13.06 10.12 4.66
C ALA A 117 -14.45 9.59 4.26
N GLU A 118 -15.26 10.40 3.60
CA GLU A 118 -16.58 10.03 3.09
C GLU A 118 -16.50 8.91 2.05
N LYS A 119 -15.59 9.02 1.07
CA LYS A 119 -15.37 7.96 0.08
C LYS A 119 -14.96 6.64 0.75
N PHE A 120 -14.10 6.71 1.76
CA PHE A 120 -13.63 5.52 2.48
C PHE A 120 -14.75 4.90 3.32
N SER A 121 -15.52 5.71 4.05
CA SER A 121 -16.70 5.26 4.79
C SER A 121 -17.75 4.62 3.87
N MET A 122 -18.04 5.22 2.72
CA MET A 122 -18.96 4.64 1.72
C MET A 122 -18.45 3.30 1.19
N ALA A 123 -17.15 3.18 0.92
CA ALA A 123 -16.54 1.93 0.47
C ALA A 123 -16.62 0.83 1.54
N ILE A 124 -16.45 1.16 2.82
CA ILE A 124 -16.60 0.19 3.91
C ILE A 124 -18.08 -0.21 4.08
N ASN A 125 -18.98 0.76 4.10
CA ASN A 125 -20.41 0.51 4.27
C ASN A 125 -20.99 -0.38 3.16
N SER A 126 -20.46 -0.32 1.93
CA SER A 126 -20.89 -1.20 0.84
C SER A 126 -20.49 -2.67 1.04
N THR A 127 -19.54 -2.96 1.94
CA THR A 127 -19.18 -4.33 2.35
C THR A 127 -20.04 -4.87 3.51
N GLY A 128 -20.98 -4.06 4.02
CA GLY A 128 -21.86 -4.41 5.14
C GLY A 128 -21.24 -4.24 6.52
N VAL A 129 -20.07 -3.60 6.63
CA VAL A 129 -19.44 -3.21 7.90
C VAL A 129 -19.83 -1.76 8.21
N LYS A 130 -20.13 -1.45 9.48
CA LYS A 130 -20.58 -0.10 9.88
C LYS A 130 -19.38 0.84 9.99
N ALA A 131 -19.38 1.90 9.17
CA ALA A 131 -18.38 2.95 9.23
C ALA A 131 -19.00 4.35 9.23
N SER A 132 -18.55 5.19 10.17
CA SER A 132 -19.01 6.56 10.36
C SER A 132 -17.88 7.56 10.19
N VAL A 133 -18.15 8.71 9.57
CA VAL A 133 -17.18 9.81 9.47
C VAL A 133 -17.34 10.73 10.68
N LEU A 134 -16.22 11.08 11.32
CA LEU A 134 -16.13 11.98 12.46
C LEU A 134 -15.15 13.11 12.13
N GLN A 135 -15.45 14.32 12.57
CA GLN A 135 -14.50 15.44 12.49
C GLN A 135 -13.89 15.67 13.87
N GLU A 136 -12.57 15.58 13.96
CA GLU A 136 -11.84 15.84 15.21
C GLU A 136 -10.86 17.00 15.00
N ARG A 137 -11.21 18.16 15.55
CA ARG A 137 -10.47 19.43 15.38
C ARG A 137 -10.26 19.79 13.91
N THR A 138 -9.06 19.53 13.38
CA THR A 138 -8.64 19.83 12.01
C THR A 138 -8.54 18.59 11.13
N GLN A 139 -8.81 17.40 11.67
CA GLN A 139 -8.69 16.13 10.98
C GLN A 139 -10.04 15.42 10.84
N TRP A 140 -10.14 14.58 9.82
CA TRP A 140 -11.30 13.73 9.57
C TRP A 140 -10.94 12.31 9.93
N LYS A 141 -11.78 11.64 10.70
CA LYS A 141 -11.58 10.24 11.09
C LYS A 141 -12.72 9.39 10.55
N VAL A 142 -12.41 8.17 10.14
CA VAL A 142 -13.43 7.15 9.85
C VAL A 142 -13.40 6.13 10.97
N LYS A 143 -14.48 6.08 11.75
CA LYS A 143 -14.73 5.11 12.80
C LYS A 143 -15.34 3.85 12.18
N ILE A 144 -14.76 2.69 12.46
CA ILE A 144 -15.32 1.37 12.13
C ILE A 144 -15.80 0.74 13.43
N ASP A 145 -17.09 0.45 13.50
CA ASP A 145 -17.75 -0.15 14.66
C ASP A 145 -17.85 -1.66 14.51
N PHE A 146 -17.50 -2.40 15.57
CA PHE A 146 -17.50 -3.86 15.62
C PHE A 146 -18.52 -4.44 16.61
#